data_AF-A0A523WT88-F1
#
_entry.id   AF-A0A523WT88-F1
#
_cell.length_a   1.000
_cell.length_b   1.000
_cell.length_c   1.000
_cell.angle_alpha   90.00
_cell.angle_beta   90.00
_cell.angle_gamma   90.00
#
_symmetry.space_group_name_H-M   'P 1'
#
loop_
_entity.id
_entity.type
_entity.pdbx_description
1 polymer ?
#
loop_
_entity_poly.entity_id
_entity_poly.type
_entity_poly.pdbx_seq_one_letter_code
_entity_poly.pdbx_strand_id
1 'polypeptide(L)' 'MDLIEKLRTVMQEKKLSPERMCKFIGCSGRQVRRWVEGKLKPSLLSKNAIKMGLKKIRRANRNRRKGA' A
#
# COMPACT_ATOMS: atom_id res chain seq x y z
N MET A 1 1.20 14.66 5.57
CA MET A 1 1.39 13.68 4.47
C MET A 1 0.09 12.96 4.25
N ASP A 2 -0.48 13.06 3.04
CA ASP A 2 -1.74 12.40 2.69
C ASP A 2 -1.56 10.87 2.69
N LEU A 3 -2.63 10.12 2.98
CA LEU A 3 -2.56 8.65 3.04
C LEU A 3 -2.17 8.04 1.67
N ILE A 4 -2.63 8.66 0.58
CA ILE A 4 -2.30 8.23 -0.79
C ILE A 4 -0.85 8.58 -1.15
N GLU A 5 -0.34 9.72 -0.70
CA GLU A 5 1.08 10.05 -0.87
C GLU A 5 1.95 9.01 -0.17
N LYS A 6 1.62 8.67 1.08
CA LYS A 6 2.35 7.63 1.82
C LYS A 6 2.27 6.28 1.13
N LEU A 7 1.12 5.94 0.55
CA LEU A 7 0.94 4.75 -0.26
C LEU A 7 1.88 4.75 -1.48
N ARG A 8 1.93 5.86 -2.23
CA ARG A 8 2.82 6.05 -3.38
C ARG A 8 4.29 5.92 -3.00
N THR A 9 4.73 6.60 -1.95
CA THR A 9 6.12 6.55 -1.46
C THR A 9 6.53 5.12 -1.13
N VAL A 10 5.70 4.39 -0.36
CA VAL A 10 6.02 2.99 0.00
C VAL A 10 6.05 2.09 -1.24
N MET A 11 5.17 2.32 -2.21
CA MET A 11 5.20 1.57 -3.47
C MET A 11 6.50 1.82 -4.25
N GLN A 12 6.97 3.07 -4.30
CA GLN A 12 8.24 3.43 -4.96
C GLN A 12 9.45 2.86 -4.22
N GLU A 13 9.55 3.09 -2.90
CA GLU A 13 10.66 2.59 -2.07
C GLU A 13 10.81 1.06 -2.14
N LYS A 14 9.69 0.35 -2.28
CA LYS A 14 9.66 -1.12 -2.33
C LYS A 14 9.57 -1.68 -3.74
N LYS A 15 9.58 -0.82 -4.77
CA LYS A 15 9.37 -1.20 -6.18
C LYS A 15 8.16 -2.13 -6.35
N LEU A 16 7.06 -1.82 -5.66
CA LEU A 16 5.83 -2.60 -5.69
C LEU A 16 4.89 -2.04 -6.74
N SER A 17 4.45 -2.92 -7.65
CA SER A 17 3.37 -2.59 -8.58
C SER A 17 2.02 -2.53 -7.86
N PRO A 18 1.01 -1.84 -8.40
CA PRO A 18 -0.34 -1.82 -7.85
C PRO A 18 -0.92 -3.23 -7.61
N GLU A 19 -0.62 -4.19 -8.48
CA GLU A 19 -1.06 -5.59 -8.42
C GLU A 19 -0.40 -6.35 -7.27
N ARG A 20 0.85 -6.02 -6.93
CA ARG A 20 1.50 -6.57 -5.74
C ARG A 20 1.00 -5.90 -4.48
N MET A 21 0.81 -4.58 -4.54
CA MET A 21 0.37 -3.78 -3.41
C MET A 21 -1.04 -4.17 -2.94
N CYS A 22 -1.92 -4.50 -3.88
CA CYS A 22 -3.29 -4.87 -3.59
C CYS A 22 -3.40 -6.14 -2.73
N LYS A 23 -2.42 -7.06 -2.80
CA LYS A 23 -2.35 -8.26 -1.94
C LYS A 23 -2.12 -7.92 -0.47
N PHE A 24 -1.44 -6.81 -0.17
CA PHE A 24 -1.23 -6.36 1.21
C PHE A 24 -2.44 -5.63 1.77
N ILE A 25 -3.13 -4.86 0.91
CA ILE A 25 -4.28 -4.03 1.27
C ILE A 25 -5.58 -4.86 1.33
N GLY A 26 -5.70 -5.90 0.50
CA GLY A 26 -6.92 -6.70 0.37
C GLY A 26 -7.95 -6.09 -0.59
N CYS A 27 -7.50 -5.49 -1.68
CA CYS A 27 -8.36 -4.88 -2.71
C CYS A 27 -7.87 -5.24 -4.12
N SER A 28 -8.53 -4.72 -5.16
CA SER A 28 -8.08 -4.94 -6.54
C SER A 28 -6.89 -4.04 -6.90
N GLY A 29 -5.99 -4.53 -7.77
CA GLY A 29 -4.88 -3.74 -8.31
C GLY A 29 -5.37 -2.50 -9.06
N ARG A 30 -6.51 -2.61 -9.75
CA ARG A 30 -7.18 -1.49 -10.44
C ARG A 30 -7.61 -0.38 -9.48
N GLN A 31 -8.15 -0.72 -8.30
CA GLN A 31 -8.48 0.28 -7.28
C GLN A 31 -7.24 0.99 -6.77
N VAL A 32 -6.17 0.25 -6.46
CA VAL A 32 -4.90 0.84 -6.01
C VAL A 32 -4.35 1.80 -7.06
N ARG A 33 -4.35 1.39 -8.33
CA ARG A 33 -3.93 2.24 -9.44
C ARG A 33 -4.76 3.52 -9.53
N ARG A 34 -6.09 3.43 -9.43
CA ARG A 34 -6.98 4.61 -9.46
C ARG A 34 -6.75 5.58 -8.30
N TRP A 35 -6.46 5.06 -7.10
CA TRP A 35 -6.08 5.91 -5.95
C TRP A 35 -4.75 6.60 -6.20
N VAL A 36 -3.75 5.84 -6.65
CA VAL A 36 -2.41 6.34 -6.97
C VAL A 36 -2.42 7.26 -8.19
N GLU A 37 -3.40 7.22 -9.08
CA GLU A 37 -3.54 8.19 -10.17
C GLU A 37 -4.39 9.41 -9.79
N GLY A 38 -4.93 9.47 -8.56
CA GLY A 38 -5.83 10.54 -8.12
C GLY A 38 -7.23 10.49 -8.73
N LYS A 39 -7.54 9.46 -9.52
CA LYS A 39 -8.82 9.29 -10.23
C LYS A 39 -9.97 8.85 -9.31
N LEU A 40 -9.65 8.33 -8.13
CA LEU A 40 -10.63 7.88 -7.15
C LEU A 40 -10.14 8.23 -5.74
N LYS A 41 -11.02 8.79 -4.91
CA LYS A 41 -10.73 8.95 -3.48
C LYS A 41 -11.13 7.66 -2.74
N PRO A 42 -10.26 7.12 -1.86
CA PRO A 42 -10.61 5.95 -1.07
C PRO A 42 -11.70 6.28 -0.05
N SER A 43 -12.65 5.36 0.13
CA SER A 43 -13.65 5.43 1.21
C SER A 43 -12.99 5.24 2.58
N LEU A 44 -13.73 5.49 3.66
CA LEU A 44 -13.21 5.30 5.03
C LEU A 44 -12.71 3.87 5.27
N LEU A 45 -13.45 2.86 4.79
CA LEU A 45 -13.05 1.45 4.84
C LEU A 45 -11.76 1.21 4.06
N SER A 46 -11.66 1.74 2.84
CA SER A 46 -10.44 1.61 2.03
C SER A 46 -9.24 2.31 2.67
N LYS A 47 -9.43 3.47 3.31
CA LYS A 47 -8.36 4.15 4.06
C LYS A 47 -7.83 3.27 5.20
N ASN A 48 -8.72 2.60 5.94
CA ASN A 48 -8.31 1.67 6.99
C ASN A 48 -7.57 0.45 6.43
N ALA A 49 -8.05 -0.11 5.32
CA ALA A 49 -7.37 -1.19 4.62
C ALA A 49 -5.96 -0.80 4.15
N ILE A 50 -5.79 0.41 3.58
CA ILE A 50 -4.50 0.94 3.17
C ILE A 50 -3.55 1.06 4.37
N LYS A 51 -4.00 1.64 5.49
CA LYS A 51 -3.19 1.75 6.72
C LYS A 51 -2.72 0.38 7.20
N MET A 52 -3.61 -0.62 7.20
CA MET A 52 -3.29 -1.99 7.59
C MET A 52 -2.29 -2.65 6.63
N GLY A 53 -2.48 -2.48 5.31
CA GLY A 53 -1.55 -2.97 4.30
C GLY A 53 -0.14 -2.38 4.46
N LEU A 54 -0.03 -1.08 4.70
CA LEU A 54 1.25 -0.42 4.98
C LEU A 54 1.92 -0.96 6.24
N LYS A 55 1.15 -1.25 7.30
CA LYS A 55 1.67 -1.88 8.52
C LYS A 55 2.18 -3.29 8.27
N LYS A 56 1.49 -4.08 7.43
CA LYS A 56 1.94 -5.43 7.03
C LYS A 56 3.26 -5.38 6.27
N ILE A 57 3.42 -4.47 5.32
CA ILE A 57 4.67 -4.30 4.56
C ILE A 57 5.84 -3.94 5.48
N ARG A 58 5.61 -3.04 6.44
CA ARG A 58 6.63 -2.68 7.42
C ARG A 58 7.05 -3.88 8.28
N ARG A 59 6.10 -4.72 8.69
CA ARG A 59 6.39 -5.95 9.46
C ARG A 59 7.15 -6.99 8.63
N ALA A 60 6.73 -7.24 7.40
CA ALA A 60 7.43 -8.16 6.49
C ALA A 60 8.90 -7.75 6.30
N ASN A 61 9.18 -6.45 6.27
CA ASN A 61 10.53 -5.92 6.13
C ASN A 61 11.38 -6.05 7.41
N ARG A 62 10.76 -6.07 8.60
CA ARG A 62 11.48 -6.28 9.88
C ARG A 62 11.97 -7.72 10.00
N ASN A 63 11.19 -8.70 9.53
CA ASN A 63 11.56 -10.10 9.60
C ASN A 63 12.71 -10.46 8.65
N ARG A 64 12.83 -9.79 7.48
CA ARG A 64 13.96 -9.99 6.56
C ARG A 64 15.31 -9.49 7.08
N ARG A 65 15.33 -8.53 8.02
CA ARG A 65 16.58 -7.99 8.59
C ARG A 65 17.06 -8.72 9.85
N LYS A 66 16.26 -9.63 10.42
CA LYS A 66 16.60 -10.38 11.64
C LYS A 66 17.11 -11.80 11.37
N GLY A 67 17.27 -12.19 10.11
CA GLY A 67 17.75 -13.51 9.70
C GLY A 67 19.00 -13.44 8.82
N ALA A 68 19.79 -12.37 8.95
CA ALA A 68 21.11 -12.22 8.35
C ALA A 68 22.13 -12.07 9.47
#